data_AF-A0A512C2G4-F1
#
_entry.id   AF-A0A512C2G4-F1
#
_cell.length_a   1.000
_cell.length_b   1.000
_cell.length_c   1.000
_cell.angle_alpha   90.00
_cell.angle_beta   90.00
_cell.angle_gamma   90.00
#
_symmetry.space_group_name_H-M   'P 1'
#
loop_
_entity.id
_entity.type
_entity.pdbx_description
1 polymer ?
#
loop_
_entity_poly.entity_id
_entity_poly.type
_entity_poly.pdbx_seq_one_letter_code
_entity_poly.pdbx_strand_id
1 'polypeptide(L)' 'MRLGKLEAIASAAKGARSWHRIIAHSQEADAKQAALVASGGACEGDNFIYRIITGVPRSSHGVAQ' A
#
# COMPACT_ATOMS: atom_id res chain seq x y z
N MET A 1 -9.39 19.50 4.79
CA MET A 1 -10.32 18.54 4.13
C MET A 1 -9.88 17.13 4.49
N ARG A 2 -10.80 16.23 4.86
CA ARG A 2 -10.48 14.83 5.23
C ARG A 2 -10.19 14.01 3.97
N LEU A 3 -9.08 13.27 3.96
CA LEU A 3 -8.63 12.37 2.88
C LEU A 3 -9.77 11.48 2.34
N GLY A 4 -10.62 10.93 3.22
CA GLY A 4 -11.74 10.08 2.82
C GLY A 4 -12.78 10.74 1.90
N LYS A 5 -12.90 12.07 1.91
CA LYS A 5 -13.79 12.78 0.97
C LYS A 5 -13.20 12.84 -0.44
N LEU A 6 -11.88 12.91 -0.57
CA LEU A 6 -11.17 12.88 -1.84
C LEU A 6 -11.15 11.46 -2.43
N GLU A 7 -10.96 10.44 -1.60
CA GLU A 7 -11.01 9.02 -2.00
C GLU A 7 -12.39 8.64 -2.56
N ALA A 8 -13.48 9.10 -1.91
CA ALA A 8 -14.84 8.83 -2.37
C ALA A 8 -15.19 9.54 -3.70
N ILE A 9 -14.75 10.79 -3.88
CA ILE A 9 -14.96 11.54 -5.14
C ILE A 9 -14.15 10.91 -6.28
N ALA A 10 -12.91 10.51 -6.01
CA ALA A 10 -12.10 9.78 -6.97
C ALA A 10 -12.81 8.48 -7.37
N SER A 11 -13.22 7.64 -6.42
CA SER A 11 -13.87 6.35 -6.72
C SER A 11 -15.20 6.47 -7.49
N ALA A 12 -15.90 7.61 -7.41
CA ALA A 12 -17.18 7.83 -8.10
C ALA A 12 -17.01 8.36 -9.54
N ALA A 13 -15.80 8.79 -9.94
CA ALA A 13 -15.55 9.24 -11.29
C ALA A 13 -15.48 8.04 -12.25
N LYS A 14 -16.19 8.12 -13.38
CA LYS A 14 -16.19 7.07 -14.41
C LYS A 14 -14.76 6.90 -14.95
N GLY A 15 -14.17 5.72 -14.76
CA GLY A 15 -12.76 5.45 -15.11
C GLY A 15 -11.77 5.67 -13.97
N ALA A 16 -12.24 5.94 -12.75
CA ALA A 16 -11.38 6.02 -11.59
C ALA A 16 -10.79 4.67 -11.21
N ARG A 17 -9.48 4.68 -11.06
CA ARG A 17 -8.68 3.54 -10.64
C ARG A 17 -8.76 3.38 -9.12
N SER A 18 -8.78 2.13 -8.66
CA SER A 18 -8.83 1.79 -7.23
C SER A 18 -7.63 2.38 -6.49
N TRP A 19 -7.80 2.69 -5.20
CA TRP A 19 -6.72 3.17 -4.35
C TRP A 19 -6.28 2.07 -3.39
N HIS A 20 -4.99 1.75 -3.39
CA HIS A 20 -4.38 0.75 -2.52
C HIS A 20 -3.37 1.40 -1.59
N ARG A 21 -3.33 0.95 -0.33
CA ARG A 21 -2.37 1.44 0.65
C ARG A 21 -1.33 0.36 0.94
N ILE A 22 -0.06 0.69 0.73
CA ILE A 22 1.07 -0.19 1.06
C ILE A 22 1.79 0.39 2.28
N ILE A 23 1.91 -0.41 3.33
CA ILE A 23 2.66 -0.06 4.54
C ILE A 23 3.84 -1.03 4.65
N ALA A 24 5.05 -0.49 4.49
CA ALA A 24 6.25 -1.29 4.44
C ALA A 24 7.49 -0.48 4.83
N HIS A 25 8.58 -1.15 5.14
CA HIS A 25 9.90 -0.51 5.08
C HIS A 25 10.26 -0.20 3.62
N SER A 26 11.15 0.76 3.38
CA SER A 26 11.49 1.24 2.02
C SER A 26 11.93 0.11 1.09
N GLN A 27 12.65 -0.88 1.63
CA GLN A 27 13.20 -2.02 0.90
C GLN A 27 12.11 -3.03 0.46
N GLU A 28 10.95 -3.01 1.10
CA GLU A 28 9.89 -4.00 0.91
C GLU A 28 8.68 -3.43 0.14
N ALA A 29 8.61 -2.12 -0.04
CA ALA A 29 7.44 -1.44 -0.59
C ALA A 29 7.10 -1.95 -2.00
N ASP A 30 8.11 -2.02 -2.88
CA ASP A 30 7.94 -2.47 -4.26
C ASP A 30 7.58 -3.97 -4.33
N ALA A 31 8.20 -4.78 -3.48
CA ALA A 31 7.91 -6.22 -3.40
C ALA A 31 6.45 -6.47 -2.95
N LYS A 32 5.95 -5.70 -1.98
CA LYS A 32 4.54 -5.79 -1.54
C LYS A 32 3.56 -5.35 -2.63
N GLN A 33 3.90 -4.32 -3.40
CA GLN A 33 3.08 -3.94 -4.55
C GLN A 33 3.03 -5.06 -5.59
N ALA A 34 4.20 -5.58 -5.98
CA ALA A 34 4.30 -6.64 -6.98
C ALA A 34 3.52 -7.88 -6.54
N ALA A 35 3.61 -8.27 -5.26
CA ALA A 35 2.84 -9.38 -4.71
C ALA A 35 1.32 -9.14 -4.77
N LEU A 36 0.87 -7.92 -4.45
CA LEU A 36 -0.55 -7.56 -4.51
C LEU A 36 -1.10 -7.57 -5.93
N VAL A 37 -0.30 -7.15 -6.91
CA VAL A 37 -0.66 -7.22 -8.34
C VAL A 37 -0.68 -8.68 -8.80
N ALA A 38 0.35 -9.46 -8.48
CA ALA A 38 0.45 -10.87 -8.86
C ALA A 38 -0.69 -11.72 -8.28
N SER A 39 -1.21 -11.38 -7.09
CA SER A 39 -2.34 -12.07 -6.48
C SER A 39 -3.70 -11.62 -7.04
N GLY A 40 -3.74 -10.68 -7.99
CA GLY A 40 -4.96 -10.07 -8.51
C GLY A 40 -5.68 -9.15 -7.53
N GLY A 41 -5.02 -8.76 -6.43
CA GLY A 41 -5.57 -7.81 -5.45
C GLY A 41 -5.50 -6.35 -5.91
N ALA A 42 -4.67 -6.06 -6.91
CA ALA A 42 -4.57 -4.77 -7.56
C ALA A 42 -4.19 -4.92 -9.04
N CYS A 43 -4.46 -3.89 -9.85
CA CYS A 43 -3.94 -3.77 -11.20
C CYS A 43 -2.74 -2.81 -11.25
N GLU A 44 -1.83 -2.97 -12.21
CA GLU A 44 -0.69 -2.06 -12.38
C GLU A 44 -1.11 -0.60 -12.62
N GLY A 45 -2.28 -0.39 -13.22
CA GLY A 45 -2.85 0.93 -13.45
C GLY A 45 -3.62 1.51 -12.25
N ASP A 46 -3.65 0.82 -11.10
CA ASP A 46 -4.31 1.33 -9.90
C ASP A 46 -3.48 2.43 -9.21
N ASN A 47 -4.13 3.21 -8.34
CA ASN A 47 -3.45 4.21 -7.54
C ASN A 47 -2.86 3.58 -6.28
N PHE A 48 -1.61 3.91 -5.95
CA PHE A 48 -0.92 3.39 -4.76
C PHE A 48 -0.47 4.53 -3.85
N ILE A 49 -0.75 4.38 -2.55
CA ILE A 49 -0.25 5.26 -1.49
C ILE A 49 0.71 4.45 -0.63
N TYR A 50 1.96 4.90 -0.56
CA TYR A 50 2.99 4.27 0.26
C TYR A 50 3.13 4.99 1.60
N ARG A 51 3.03 4.22 2.68
CA ARG A 51 3.48 4.65 4.01
C ARG A 51 4.77 3.92 4.31
N ILE A 52 5.88 4.60 4.08
CA ILE A 52 7.21 4.05 4.33
C ILE A 52 7.54 4.18 5.82
N ILE A 53 7.83 3.04 6.45
CA ILE A 53 8.33 2.98 7.83
C ILE A 53 9.85 3.18 7.76
N THR A 54 10.31 4.33 8.26
CA THR A 54 11.74 4.62 8.44
C THR A 54 12.19 4.11 9.80
N GLY A 55 13.37 3.48 9.85
CA GLY A 55 13.91 2.86 11.05
C GLY A 55 14.32 1.40 10.83
N VAL A 56 15.13 0.87 11.75
CA VAL A 56 15.57 -0.53 11.71
C VAL A 56 14.32 -1.42 11.79
N PRO A 57 14.11 -2.36 10.86
CA PRO A 57 13.11 -3.40 11.01
C PRO A 57 13.31 -4.01 12.39
N ARG A 58 12.25 -4.21 13.18
CA ARG A 58 12.39 -5.01 14.39
C ARG A 58 12.82 -6.40 13.91
N SER A 59 14.14 -6.64 13.91
CA SER A 59 14.69 -7.97 13.81
C SER A 59 13.96 -8.80 14.85
N SER A 60 13.66 -10.03 14.45
CA SER A 60 13.05 -11.10 15.21
C SER A 60 13.82 -11.34 16.53
N HIS A 61 13.63 -10.46 17.51
CA HIS A 61 13.97 -10.65 18.91
C HIS A 61 12.66 -10.92 19.63
N GLY A 62 12.21 -12.15 19.45
CA GLY A 62 10.93 -12.63 19.95
C GLY A 62 10.76 -14.14 19.79
N VAL A 63 11.84 -14.91 19.90
CA VAL A 63 11.75 -16.26 20.47
C VAL A 63 12.65 -16.23 21.70
N ALA A 64 12.07 -15.80 22.81
CA ALA A 64 12.67 -15.97 24.11
C ALA A 64 12.21 -17.34 24.66
N GLN A 65 13.21 -18.19 24.88
CA GLN A 65 13.26 -19.46 25.63
C GLN A 65 12.47 -20.65 25.10
#